data_AF-A0A0F8YHS1-F1
#
_entry.id   AF-A0A0F8YHS1-F1
#
_cell.length_a   1.000
_cell.length_b   1.000
_cell.length_c   1.000
_cell.angle_alpha   90.00
_cell.angle_beta   90.00
_cell.angle_gamma   90.00
#
_symmetry.space_group_name_H-M   'P 1'
#
loop_
_entity.id
_entity.type
_entity.pdbx_description
1 polymer ?
#
loop_
_entity_poly.entity_id
_entity_poly.type
_entity_poly.pdbx_seq_one_letter_code
_entity_poly.pdbx_strand_id
1 'polypeptide(L)'
;NIFNPGKIVDAYPMDESLRYEIDRREPEIKTLLDFSDSEGILKAAEKCNGSGDCRKTEHMSGAMCPSYHATRNEKDTTRGRANALREFLTVSDEKNRFDQKELKEVFDLCLSCKACGSECPSNVDVATLKAEFLYQYQEANGYPLRSKLFAYNTKLNRLGSKVAGLTNAVYNSDMLSGLLKKSAGVAPQRSLPKVYSFNFDTYLQVFQKQQTVSKNKVVLYIDEFTRYLDIELGKDAIELLTRLGYEVELFYAESGRTYLSKGFLKQAKKLALAHIPKLKAFADQGHPVIGLEPSAILTFRRLDVLTFTTMDGVTEMTNWAVDLIDVLVSAVHQPLRQIRRRHLIALAQHQATVRQGLGRRYGLKQRHYRRDDELDFLTGGGGVAQE
;
A
#
# COMPACT_ATOMS: atom_id res chain seq x y z
N ASN A 1 33.10 35.84 2.27
CA ASN A 1 31.83 35.71 1.53
C ASN A 1 30.78 36.65 2.12
N ILE A 2 30.73 37.91 1.67
CA ILE A 2 29.91 38.98 2.30
C ILE A 2 28.52 39.08 1.65
N PHE A 3 28.41 38.74 0.36
CA PHE A 3 27.18 38.93 -0.41
C PHE A 3 26.26 37.70 -0.45
N ASN A 4 26.70 36.51 -0.01
CA ASN A 4 25.85 35.31 -0.01
C ASN A 4 26.30 34.25 1.03
N PRO A 5 26.38 34.61 2.33
CA PRO A 5 26.79 33.68 3.38
C PRO A 5 25.85 32.46 3.43
N GLY A 6 26.42 31.26 3.36
CA GLY A 6 25.68 29.99 3.37
C GLY A 6 25.13 29.55 2.01
N LYS A 7 25.28 30.35 0.94
CA LYS A 7 24.89 29.95 -0.43
C LYS A 7 26.07 29.71 -1.36
N ILE A 8 27.11 30.53 -1.26
CA ILE A 8 28.38 30.28 -1.93
C ILE A 8 29.29 29.64 -0.88
N VAL A 9 29.53 28.35 -1.03
CA VAL A 9 30.47 27.58 -0.20
C VAL A 9 31.77 27.40 -0.96
N ASP A 10 32.87 27.22 -0.25
CA ASP A 10 34.16 26.82 -0.84
C ASP A 10 34.04 25.33 -1.22
N ALA A 11 33.37 25.06 -2.35
CA ALA A 11 33.12 23.71 -2.82
C ALA A 11 34.42 23.10 -3.37
N TYR A 12 34.58 21.79 -3.18
CA TYR A 12 35.64 21.03 -3.84
C TYR A 12 35.58 21.22 -5.37
N PRO A 13 36.73 21.15 -6.07
CA PRO A 13 36.79 20.99 -7.52
C PRO A 13 35.81 19.92 -8.03
N MET A 14 35.30 20.08 -9.25
CA MET A 14 34.25 19.20 -9.81
C MET A 14 34.72 17.75 -10.00
N ASP A 15 36.02 17.55 -10.09
CA ASP A 15 36.72 16.27 -10.20
C ASP A 15 37.18 15.70 -8.85
N GLU A 16 36.94 16.42 -7.75
CA GLU A 16 37.19 15.96 -6.39
C GLU A 16 35.89 15.50 -5.71
N SER A 17 36.00 14.55 -4.77
CA SER A 17 34.85 14.01 -4.02
C SER A 17 33.71 13.45 -4.89
N LEU A 18 34.07 12.78 -5.99
CA LEU A 18 33.11 12.07 -6.82
C LEU A 18 32.33 11.05 -5.97
N ARG A 19 31.02 10.95 -6.21
CA ARG A 19 30.16 9.97 -5.52
C ARG A 19 30.62 8.52 -5.75
N TYR A 20 31.30 8.27 -6.86
CA TYR A 20 31.69 6.94 -7.30
C TYR A 20 33.14 6.95 -7.78
N GLU A 21 33.86 5.88 -7.47
CA GLU A 21 35.15 5.58 -8.06
C GLU A 21 34.93 4.92 -9.43
N ILE A 22 35.78 5.28 -10.39
CA ILE A 22 35.78 4.64 -11.72
C ILE A 22 36.12 3.16 -11.55
N ASP A 23 35.42 2.29 -12.29
CA ASP A 23 35.60 0.83 -12.27
C ASP A 23 35.41 0.16 -10.89
N ARG A 24 34.68 0.81 -9.98
CA ARG A 24 34.31 0.18 -8.71
C ARG A 24 33.50 -1.09 -8.97
N ARG A 25 33.91 -2.18 -8.33
CA ARG A 25 33.12 -3.41 -8.32
C ARG A 25 31.95 -3.26 -7.35
N GLU A 26 30.73 -3.21 -7.88
CA GLU A 26 29.53 -3.13 -7.05
C GLU A 26 29.30 -4.42 -6.24
N PRO A 27 28.82 -4.30 -4.99
CA PRO A 27 28.50 -5.46 -4.17
C PRO A 27 27.22 -6.16 -4.66
N GLU A 28 27.26 -7.49 -4.71
CA GLU A 28 26.06 -8.30 -4.97
C GLU A 28 25.26 -8.49 -3.68
N ILE A 29 24.09 -7.83 -3.61
CA ILE A 29 23.22 -7.88 -2.43
C ILE A 29 22.16 -8.97 -2.61
N LYS A 30 22.20 -9.99 -1.76
CA LYS A 30 21.18 -11.06 -1.73
C LYS A 30 19.91 -10.57 -1.05
N THR A 31 18.77 -10.73 -1.71
CA THR A 31 17.45 -10.35 -1.21
C THR A 31 16.48 -11.51 -1.23
N LEU A 32 15.40 -11.43 -0.43
CA LEU A 32 14.29 -12.36 -0.50
C LEU A 32 13.22 -11.90 -1.49
N LEU A 33 12.96 -10.59 -1.57
CA LEU A 33 12.20 -9.99 -2.65
C LEU A 33 13.01 -9.99 -3.95
N ASP A 34 12.30 -10.13 -5.06
CA ASP A 34 12.86 -9.99 -6.39
C ASP A 34 12.99 -8.50 -6.77
N PHE A 35 14.19 -8.14 -7.22
CA PHE A 35 14.53 -6.82 -7.75
C PHE A 35 15.16 -6.93 -9.15
N SER A 36 14.93 -8.04 -9.85
CA SER A 36 15.47 -8.31 -11.19
C SER A 36 15.02 -7.24 -12.22
N ASP A 37 13.82 -6.68 -12.04
CA ASP A 37 13.29 -5.54 -12.82
C ASP A 37 14.17 -4.28 -12.76
N SER A 38 15.04 -4.22 -11.76
CA SER A 38 15.95 -3.12 -11.46
C SER A 38 17.40 -3.60 -11.42
N GLU A 39 17.69 -4.83 -11.85
CA GLU A 39 19.01 -5.47 -11.77
C GLU A 39 19.58 -5.53 -10.32
N GLY A 40 18.70 -5.65 -9.32
CA GLY A 40 19.06 -5.78 -7.91
C GLY A 40 18.60 -4.59 -7.06
N ILE A 41 18.55 -4.80 -5.74
CA ILE A 41 18.04 -3.79 -4.79
C ILE A 41 18.90 -2.52 -4.75
N LEU A 42 20.20 -2.62 -4.99
CA LEU A 42 21.10 -1.48 -5.00
C LEU A 42 20.72 -0.52 -6.13
N LYS A 43 20.65 -1.03 -7.36
CA LYS A 43 20.20 -0.27 -8.54
C LYS A 43 18.75 0.21 -8.41
N ALA A 44 17.88 -0.56 -7.75
CA ALA A 44 16.52 -0.10 -7.43
C ALA A 44 16.51 1.15 -6.53
N ALA A 45 17.43 1.26 -5.58
CA ALA A 45 17.62 2.47 -4.76
C ALA A 45 18.28 3.61 -5.56
N GLU A 46 19.17 3.29 -6.49
CA GLU A 46 19.87 4.25 -7.36
C GLU A 46 18.99 4.89 -8.45
N LYS A 47 17.80 4.33 -8.71
CA LYS A 47 16.76 5.03 -9.49
C LYS A 47 16.52 6.46 -9.00
N CYS A 48 16.80 6.76 -7.74
CA CYS A 48 16.76 8.12 -7.22
C CYS A 48 17.81 9.04 -7.88
N ASN A 49 17.36 9.84 -8.87
CA ASN A 49 18.17 10.88 -9.51
C ASN A 49 18.42 12.13 -8.65
N GLY A 50 17.77 12.24 -7.48
CA GLY A 50 17.97 13.34 -6.54
C GLY A 50 17.19 14.62 -6.84
N SER A 51 16.21 14.61 -7.77
CA SER A 51 15.43 15.79 -8.18
C SER A 51 14.81 16.60 -7.03
N GLY A 52 14.45 15.92 -5.93
CA GLY A 52 13.88 16.58 -4.75
C GLY A 52 12.36 16.74 -4.76
N ASP A 53 11.65 16.22 -5.78
CA ASP A 53 10.18 16.27 -5.85
C ASP A 53 9.48 15.61 -4.66
N CYS A 54 10.19 14.74 -3.95
CA CYS A 54 9.69 14.11 -2.74
C CYS A 54 9.64 15.03 -1.51
N ARG A 55 10.18 16.26 -1.60
CA ARG A 55 10.08 17.31 -0.57
C ARG A 55 8.74 18.06 -0.63
N LYS A 56 7.69 17.39 -1.11
CA LYS A 56 6.31 17.90 -1.06
C LYS A 56 5.88 18.12 0.37
N THR A 57 5.14 19.20 0.61
CA THR A 57 4.53 19.55 1.88
C THR A 57 3.04 19.25 1.78
N GLU A 58 2.34 19.24 2.91
CA GLU A 58 0.89 19.07 2.98
C GLU A 58 0.09 20.16 2.24
N HIS A 59 0.74 21.25 1.83
CA HIS A 59 0.15 22.32 1.03
C HIS A 59 0.30 22.11 -0.49
N MET A 60 1.15 21.17 -0.90
CA MET A 60 1.37 20.84 -2.31
C MET A 60 0.46 19.69 -2.76
N SER A 61 0.18 19.64 -4.06
CA SER A 61 -0.62 18.59 -4.67
C SER A 61 0.17 17.28 -4.88
N GLY A 62 -0.56 16.17 -4.85
CA GLY A 62 -0.02 14.83 -5.01
C GLY A 62 0.28 14.13 -3.69
N ALA A 63 0.34 12.80 -3.74
CA ALA A 63 0.64 11.98 -2.58
C ALA A 63 2.16 11.79 -2.43
N MET A 64 2.72 12.10 -1.26
CA MET A 64 4.13 11.84 -0.96
C MET A 64 4.29 11.50 0.53
N CYS A 65 5.53 11.29 0.99
CA CYS A 65 5.88 10.86 2.34
C CYS A 65 5.19 11.68 3.44
N PRO A 66 4.17 11.13 4.15
CA PRO A 66 3.50 11.85 5.23
C PRO A 66 4.44 12.14 6.40
N SER A 67 5.48 11.31 6.58
CA SER A 67 6.55 11.54 7.54
C SER A 67 7.27 12.86 7.29
N TYR A 68 7.63 13.16 6.03
CA TYR A 68 8.26 14.43 5.69
C TYR A 68 7.32 15.63 5.87
N HIS A 69 6.02 15.44 5.58
CA HIS A 69 5.03 16.50 5.83
C HIS A 69 5.04 16.91 7.31
N ALA A 70 5.15 15.94 8.22
CA ALA A 70 5.18 16.19 9.66
C ALA A 70 6.55 16.66 10.18
N THR A 71 7.64 16.04 9.75
CA THR A 71 8.97 16.26 10.37
C THR A 71 9.80 17.34 9.68
N ARG A 72 9.54 17.60 8.38
CA ARG A 72 10.39 18.41 7.50
C ARG A 72 11.85 17.95 7.40
N ASN A 73 12.16 16.76 7.90
CA ASN A 73 13.52 16.23 7.92
C ASN A 73 13.80 15.47 6.63
N GLU A 74 14.90 15.80 5.96
CA GLU A 74 15.33 15.19 4.70
C GLU A 74 15.36 13.66 4.73
N LYS A 75 15.74 13.06 5.87
CA LYS A 75 15.78 11.59 6.03
C LYS A 75 14.42 10.92 5.82
N ASP A 76 13.32 11.65 6.04
CA ASP A 76 11.95 11.14 5.93
C ASP A 76 11.35 11.25 4.51
N THR A 77 12.13 11.74 3.55
CA THR A 77 11.77 11.82 2.13
C THR A 77 12.05 10.52 1.38
N THR A 78 11.46 10.36 0.19
CA THR A 78 11.78 9.25 -0.72
C THR A 78 13.27 9.20 -1.01
N ARG A 79 13.87 10.34 -1.38
CA ARG A 79 15.29 10.41 -1.74
C ARG A 79 16.20 10.18 -0.54
N GLY A 80 15.85 10.69 0.64
CA GLY A 80 16.61 10.45 1.87
C GLY A 80 16.70 8.96 2.18
N ARG A 81 15.57 8.23 2.07
CA ARG A 81 15.51 6.78 2.28
C ARG A 81 16.28 5.98 1.23
N ALA A 82 16.11 6.33 -0.04
CA ALA A 82 16.84 5.68 -1.13
C ALA A 82 18.36 5.91 -1.03
N ASN A 83 18.77 7.15 -0.74
CA ASN A 83 20.17 7.51 -0.61
C ASN A 83 20.83 6.85 0.61
N ALA A 84 20.15 6.79 1.76
CA ALA A 84 20.67 6.08 2.92
C ALA A 84 20.81 4.58 2.63
N LEU A 85 19.80 3.97 2.00
CA LEU A 85 19.86 2.54 1.67
C LEU A 85 21.00 2.23 0.71
N ARG A 86 21.14 2.96 -0.40
CA ARG A 86 22.24 2.71 -1.34
C ARG A 86 23.60 2.89 -0.67
N GLU A 87 23.77 3.93 0.16
CA GLU A 87 25.04 4.22 0.83
C GLU A 87 25.48 3.06 1.71
N PHE A 88 24.59 2.59 2.59
CA PHE A 88 24.90 1.46 3.48
C PHE A 88 25.09 0.16 2.69
N LEU A 89 24.34 -0.08 1.61
CA LEU A 89 24.54 -1.26 0.78
C LEU A 89 25.87 -1.22 0.00
N THR A 90 26.37 -0.04 -0.35
CA THR A 90 27.61 0.13 -1.09
C THR A 90 28.84 0.10 -0.18
N VAL A 91 28.85 0.90 0.88
CA VAL A 91 30.07 1.20 1.67
C VAL A 91 30.25 0.29 2.89
N SER A 92 29.18 -0.31 3.42
CA SER A 92 29.26 -1.12 4.63
C SER A 92 30.09 -2.40 4.43
N ASP A 93 31.09 -2.62 5.27
CA ASP A 93 31.85 -3.88 5.31
C ASP A 93 31.17 -4.99 6.14
N GLU A 94 30.05 -4.67 6.79
CA GLU A 94 29.26 -5.65 7.54
C GLU A 94 28.80 -6.83 6.66
N LYS A 95 28.82 -8.03 7.25
CA LYS A 95 28.32 -9.25 6.57
C LYS A 95 26.87 -9.10 6.13
N ASN A 96 26.04 -8.46 6.97
CA ASN A 96 24.69 -8.04 6.61
C ASN A 96 24.66 -6.52 6.50
N ARG A 97 24.76 -6.01 5.28
CA ARG A 97 24.80 -4.57 4.99
C ARG A 97 23.49 -3.84 5.34
N PHE A 98 22.41 -4.56 5.60
CA PHE A 98 21.16 -3.99 6.10
C PHE A 98 21.15 -3.80 7.63
N ASP A 99 22.09 -4.39 8.37
CA ASP A 99 22.14 -4.35 9.84
C ASP A 99 22.73 -3.03 10.35
N GLN A 100 22.03 -1.93 10.06
CA GLN A 100 22.47 -0.58 10.36
C GLN A 100 21.37 0.16 11.14
N LYS A 101 21.72 0.74 12.30
CA LYS A 101 20.76 1.41 13.18
C LYS A 101 20.23 2.70 12.56
N GLU A 102 21.11 3.41 11.88
CA GLU A 102 20.86 4.64 11.13
C GLU A 102 19.86 4.36 9.99
N LEU A 103 20.05 3.25 9.27
CA LEU A 103 19.13 2.82 8.23
C LEU A 103 17.75 2.46 8.81
N LYS A 104 17.71 1.81 9.97
CA LYS A 104 16.46 1.57 10.70
C LYS A 104 15.75 2.87 11.05
N GLU A 105 16.48 3.88 11.54
CA GLU A 105 15.92 5.18 11.89
C GLU A 105 15.29 5.89 10.68
N VAL A 106 15.96 5.84 9.52
CA VAL A 106 15.50 6.41 8.25
C VAL A 106 14.18 5.78 7.77
N PHE A 107 14.00 4.48 7.99
CA PHE A 107 12.81 3.74 7.61
C PHE A 107 11.70 3.70 8.68
N ASP A 108 11.98 4.11 9.91
CA ASP A 108 11.09 3.90 11.06
C ASP A 108 9.71 4.56 10.85
N LEU A 109 9.69 5.81 10.38
CA LEU A 109 8.48 6.59 10.11
C LEU A 109 7.84 6.31 8.74
N CYS A 110 8.42 5.42 7.93
CA CYS A 110 7.84 5.08 6.63
C CYS A 110 6.54 4.28 6.82
N LEU A 111 5.42 4.76 6.28
CA LEU A 111 4.13 4.06 6.40
C LEU A 111 3.91 2.96 5.35
N SER A 112 4.87 2.76 4.43
CA SER A 112 4.74 1.81 3.31
C SER A 112 3.48 2.03 2.47
N CYS A 113 3.06 3.30 2.29
CA CYS A 113 1.88 3.68 1.51
C CYS A 113 2.09 3.58 -0.01
N LYS A 114 3.34 3.47 -0.46
CA LYS A 114 3.75 3.34 -1.88
C LYS A 114 3.44 4.55 -2.79
N ALA A 115 3.03 5.69 -2.23
CA ALA A 115 2.89 6.93 -2.99
C ALA A 115 4.20 7.31 -3.73
N CYS A 116 5.35 7.05 -3.10
CA CYS A 116 6.67 7.21 -3.71
C CYS A 116 6.85 6.48 -5.06
N GLY A 117 6.30 5.28 -5.24
CA GLY A 117 6.48 4.53 -6.49
C GLY A 117 5.69 5.09 -7.67
N SER A 118 4.56 5.77 -7.40
CA SER A 118 3.70 6.37 -8.42
C SER A 118 3.96 7.86 -8.65
N GLU A 119 4.37 8.59 -7.62
CA GLU A 119 4.50 10.06 -7.65
C GLU A 119 5.94 10.53 -7.80
N CYS A 120 6.92 9.65 -7.62
CA CYS A 120 8.31 9.96 -7.94
C CYS A 120 8.50 9.86 -9.46
N PRO A 121 9.09 10.87 -10.14
CA PRO A 121 9.36 10.80 -11.57
C PRO A 121 10.35 9.70 -11.95
N SER A 122 11.11 9.17 -10.98
CA SER A 122 12.03 8.05 -11.16
C SER A 122 11.49 6.72 -10.61
N ASN A 123 10.20 6.67 -10.24
CA ASN A 123 9.51 5.46 -9.79
C ASN A 123 10.18 4.71 -8.62
N VAL A 124 10.81 5.43 -7.68
CA VAL A 124 11.49 4.83 -6.53
C VAL A 124 10.47 4.23 -5.55
N ASP A 125 10.38 2.91 -5.48
CA ASP A 125 9.47 2.20 -4.58
C ASP A 125 10.09 1.94 -3.20
N VAL A 126 10.11 2.98 -2.37
CA VAL A 126 10.59 2.90 -0.98
C VAL A 126 9.79 1.93 -0.12
N ALA A 127 8.54 1.62 -0.48
CA ALA A 127 7.75 0.66 0.29
C ALA A 127 8.29 -0.76 0.14
N THR A 128 8.69 -1.14 -1.07
CA THR A 128 9.33 -2.44 -1.37
C THR A 128 10.74 -2.50 -0.81
N LEU A 129 11.54 -1.45 -1.00
CA LEU A 129 12.88 -1.33 -0.40
C LEU A 129 12.84 -1.49 1.12
N LYS A 130 11.89 -0.85 1.80
CA LYS A 130 11.70 -0.98 3.24
C LYS A 130 11.34 -2.41 3.65
N ALA A 131 10.48 -3.09 2.88
CA ALA A 131 10.04 -4.43 3.23
C ALA A 131 11.22 -5.42 3.23
N GLU A 132 12.11 -5.32 2.24
CA GLU A 132 13.37 -6.09 2.21
C GLU A 132 14.30 -5.70 3.35
N PHE A 133 14.54 -4.39 3.54
CA PHE A 133 15.36 -3.89 4.64
C PHE A 133 14.89 -4.42 6.00
N LEU A 134 13.60 -4.32 6.30
CA LEU A 134 13.04 -4.78 7.57
C LEU A 134 13.23 -6.28 7.77
N TYR A 135 13.06 -7.07 6.71
CA TYR A 135 13.30 -8.51 6.77
C TYR A 135 14.76 -8.80 7.12
N GLN A 136 15.71 -8.25 6.36
CA GLN A 136 17.14 -8.49 6.56
C GLN A 136 17.60 -8.01 7.94
N TYR A 137 17.15 -6.84 8.38
CA TYR A 137 17.44 -6.30 9.71
C TYR A 137 16.90 -7.20 10.83
N GLN A 138 15.68 -7.74 10.66
CA GLN A 138 15.04 -8.60 11.67
C GLN A 138 15.57 -10.04 11.67
N GLU A 139 16.07 -10.55 10.54
CA GLU A 139 16.77 -11.83 10.53
C GLU A 139 18.09 -11.76 11.32
N ALA A 140 18.76 -10.61 11.33
CA ALA A 140 19.96 -10.38 12.14
C ALA A 140 19.66 -10.05 13.62
N ASN A 141 18.67 -9.21 13.88
CA ASN A 141 18.40 -8.67 15.23
C ASN A 141 17.24 -9.37 15.97
N GLY A 142 16.53 -10.27 15.29
CA GLY A 142 15.28 -10.85 15.75
C GLY A 142 14.06 -9.94 15.55
N TYR A 143 12.88 -10.56 15.67
CA TYR A 143 11.59 -9.90 15.45
C TYR A 143 11.02 -9.38 16.78
N PRO A 144 10.86 -8.05 16.96
CA PRO A 144 10.29 -7.48 18.18
C PRO A 144 8.87 -7.99 18.46
N LEU A 145 8.52 -8.13 19.75
CA LEU A 145 7.18 -8.59 20.16
C LEU A 145 6.08 -7.70 19.57
N ARG A 146 6.30 -6.38 19.57
CA ARG A 146 5.40 -5.42 18.94
C ARG A 146 5.18 -5.72 17.46
N SER A 147 6.26 -5.97 16.71
CA SER A 147 6.17 -6.32 15.29
C SER A 147 5.39 -7.62 15.08
N LYS A 148 5.62 -8.64 15.93
CA LYS A 148 4.85 -9.89 15.92
C LYS A 148 3.36 -9.67 16.16
N LEU A 149 2.99 -8.83 17.14
CA LEU A 149 1.60 -8.52 17.45
C LEU A 149 0.85 -7.97 16.22
N PHE A 150 1.46 -7.04 15.49
CA PHE A 150 0.85 -6.48 14.27
C PHE A 150 0.93 -7.42 13.07
N ALA A 151 2.03 -8.15 12.90
CA ALA A 151 2.20 -9.10 11.79
C ALA A 151 1.17 -10.24 11.87
N TYR A 152 0.96 -10.80 13.06
CA TYR A 152 0.02 -11.89 13.31
C TYR A 152 -1.40 -11.42 13.69
N ASN A 153 -1.74 -10.15 13.43
CA ASN A 153 -3.03 -9.57 13.78
C ASN A 153 -4.22 -10.39 13.29
N THR A 154 -4.15 -10.94 12.06
CA THR A 154 -5.19 -11.82 11.50
C THR A 154 -5.49 -13.03 12.39
N LYS A 155 -4.44 -13.67 12.93
CA LYS A 155 -4.59 -14.84 13.82
C LYS A 155 -5.18 -14.41 15.17
N LEU A 156 -4.74 -13.27 15.70
CA LEU A 156 -5.27 -12.71 16.94
C LEU A 156 -6.75 -12.35 16.79
N ASN A 157 -7.14 -11.69 15.72
CA ASN A 157 -8.53 -11.34 15.42
C ASN A 157 -9.40 -12.58 15.21
N ARG A 158 -8.90 -13.62 14.54
CA ARG A 158 -9.60 -14.90 14.40
C ARG A 158 -9.84 -15.59 15.75
N LEU A 159 -8.90 -15.48 16.70
CA LEU A 159 -9.08 -16.03 18.04
C LEU A 159 -10.04 -15.16 18.85
N GLY A 160 -9.87 -13.83 18.80
CA GLY A 160 -10.75 -12.87 19.45
C GLY A 160 -12.19 -12.95 18.95
N SER A 161 -12.40 -13.20 17.66
CA SER A 161 -13.74 -13.30 17.08
C SER A 161 -14.54 -14.46 17.67
N LYS A 162 -13.89 -15.58 18.03
CA LYS A 162 -14.58 -16.72 18.67
C LYS A 162 -15.23 -16.36 20.01
N VAL A 163 -14.70 -15.34 20.69
CA VAL A 163 -15.18 -14.81 21.97
C VAL A 163 -15.43 -13.30 21.87
N ALA A 164 -15.98 -12.85 20.74
CA ALA A 164 -16.12 -11.43 20.39
C ALA A 164 -16.75 -10.58 21.49
N GLY A 165 -17.76 -11.09 22.21
CA GLY A 165 -18.38 -10.38 23.33
C GLY A 165 -17.38 -10.03 24.44
N LEU A 166 -16.56 -10.99 24.86
CA LEU A 166 -15.53 -10.78 25.87
C LEU A 166 -14.41 -9.88 25.34
N THR A 167 -13.93 -10.13 24.11
CA THR A 167 -12.89 -9.30 23.50
C THR A 167 -13.31 -7.83 23.41
N ASN A 168 -14.54 -7.56 22.97
CA ASN A 168 -15.06 -6.20 22.88
C ASN A 168 -15.32 -5.58 24.25
N ALA A 169 -15.73 -6.35 25.26
CA ALA A 169 -15.85 -5.85 26.63
C ALA A 169 -14.49 -5.36 27.17
N VAL A 170 -13.42 -6.10 26.89
CA VAL A 170 -12.05 -5.70 27.22
C VAL A 170 -11.63 -4.45 26.45
N TYR A 171 -11.92 -4.37 25.15
CA TYR A 171 -11.55 -3.22 24.31
C TYR A 171 -12.31 -1.94 24.65
N ASN A 172 -13.56 -2.05 25.13
CA ASN A 172 -14.37 -0.91 25.56
C ASN A 172 -14.06 -0.45 27.00
N SER A 173 -13.33 -1.23 27.79
CA SER A 173 -12.92 -0.84 29.14
C SER A 173 -11.72 0.10 29.07
N ASP A 174 -11.83 1.31 29.63
CA ASP A 174 -10.72 2.28 29.62
C ASP A 174 -9.47 1.76 30.34
N MET A 175 -9.65 1.04 31.44
CA MET A 175 -8.55 0.46 32.20
C MET A 175 -7.86 -0.66 31.43
N LEU A 176 -8.61 -1.68 31.00
CA LEU A 176 -8.03 -2.85 30.33
C LEU A 176 -7.50 -2.51 28.95
N SER A 177 -8.23 -1.70 28.17
CA SER A 177 -7.74 -1.20 26.88
C SER A 177 -6.52 -0.30 27.05
N GLY A 178 -6.43 0.49 28.13
CA GLY A 178 -5.27 1.30 28.46
C GLY A 178 -4.02 0.45 28.68
N LEU A 179 -4.13 -0.64 29.45
CA LEU A 179 -3.04 -1.59 29.68
C LEU A 179 -2.61 -2.30 28.39
N LEU A 180 -3.57 -2.76 27.58
CA LEU A 180 -3.30 -3.39 26.29
C LEU A 180 -2.64 -2.43 25.30
N LYS A 181 -3.10 -1.17 25.23
CA LYS A 181 -2.50 -0.14 24.38
C LYS A 181 -1.06 0.14 24.82
N LYS A 182 -0.81 0.27 26.12
CA LYS A 182 0.54 0.48 26.66
C LYS A 182 1.48 -0.68 26.33
N SER A 183 1.04 -1.94 26.50
CA SER A 183 1.86 -3.11 26.20
C SER A 183 2.14 -3.30 24.70
N ALA A 184 1.16 -2.96 23.84
CA ALA A 184 1.33 -2.96 22.39
C ALA A 184 2.03 -1.69 21.85
N GLY A 185 2.30 -0.71 22.72
CA GLY A 185 2.82 0.62 22.41
C GLY A 185 1.92 1.43 21.46
N VAL A 186 0.62 1.18 21.49
CA VAL A 186 -0.40 1.97 20.78
C VAL A 186 -0.64 3.25 21.56
N ALA A 187 -0.77 4.38 20.84
CA ALA A 187 -1.03 5.67 21.46
C ALA A 187 -2.35 5.63 22.28
N PRO A 188 -2.37 6.17 23.50
CA PRO A 188 -3.52 6.03 24.39
C PRO A 188 -4.81 6.68 23.84
N GLN A 189 -4.68 7.68 22.96
CA GLN A 189 -5.79 8.36 22.29
C GLN A 189 -6.46 7.52 21.19
N ARG A 190 -5.90 6.36 20.83
CA ARG A 190 -6.50 5.48 19.82
C ARG A 190 -7.52 4.55 20.47
N SER A 191 -8.60 4.29 19.73
CA SER A 191 -9.53 3.21 20.00
C SER A 191 -8.99 1.90 19.44
N LEU A 192 -9.31 0.80 20.10
CA LEU A 192 -9.07 -0.54 19.54
C LEU A 192 -10.26 -0.90 18.65
N PRO A 193 -10.02 -1.49 17.46
CA PRO A 193 -11.12 -1.90 16.58
C PRO A 193 -11.91 -3.03 17.23
N LYS A 194 -13.24 -2.99 17.10
CA LYS A 194 -14.10 -4.10 17.53
C LYS A 194 -13.83 -5.33 16.68
N VAL A 195 -13.99 -6.50 17.29
CA VAL A 195 -13.88 -7.79 16.61
C VAL A 195 -15.27 -8.43 16.53
N TYR A 196 -15.57 -9.05 15.40
CA TYR A 196 -16.88 -9.63 15.12
C TYR A 196 -16.77 -11.11 14.78
N SER A 197 -17.78 -11.88 15.20
CA SER A 197 -18.01 -13.24 14.73
C SER A 197 -19.20 -13.22 13.78
N PHE A 198 -18.95 -13.44 12.50
CA PHE A 198 -20.00 -13.42 11.48
C PHE A 198 -19.76 -14.49 10.42
N ASN A 199 -20.85 -15.10 9.94
CA ASN A 199 -20.83 -16.13 8.91
C ASN A 199 -21.38 -15.55 7.60
N PHE A 200 -20.47 -15.10 6.73
CA PHE A 200 -20.85 -14.53 5.43
C PHE A 200 -21.46 -15.55 4.48
N ASP A 201 -21.09 -16.84 4.57
CA ASP A 201 -21.66 -17.89 3.73
C ASP A 201 -23.17 -18.05 3.99
N THR A 202 -23.57 -18.12 5.27
CA THR A 202 -24.99 -18.16 5.64
C THR A 202 -25.72 -16.89 5.21
N TYR A 203 -25.09 -15.72 5.38
CA TYR A 203 -25.69 -14.45 4.97
C TYR A 203 -25.93 -14.39 3.46
N LEU A 204 -24.94 -14.79 2.66
CA LEU A 204 -25.04 -14.83 1.20
C LEU A 204 -26.14 -15.79 0.73
N GLN A 205 -26.22 -16.98 1.32
CA GLN A 205 -27.25 -17.98 0.97
C GLN A 205 -28.67 -17.46 1.18
N VAL A 206 -28.91 -16.68 2.24
CA VAL A 206 -30.23 -16.08 2.51
C VAL A 206 -30.57 -15.04 1.44
N PHE A 207 -29.63 -14.16 1.10
CA PHE A 207 -29.86 -13.10 0.11
C PHE A 207 -29.98 -13.61 -1.32
N GLN A 208 -29.15 -14.57 -1.74
CA GLN A 208 -29.21 -15.14 -3.09
C GLN A 208 -30.53 -15.86 -3.37
N LYS A 209 -31.14 -16.52 -2.37
CA LYS A 209 -32.46 -17.16 -2.54
C LYS A 209 -33.59 -16.18 -2.83
N GLN A 210 -33.40 -14.91 -2.50
CA GLN A 210 -34.43 -13.86 -2.66
C GLN A 210 -34.29 -13.10 -3.98
N GLN A 211 -33.22 -13.32 -4.74
CA GLN A 211 -32.90 -12.54 -5.93
C GLN A 211 -32.76 -13.45 -7.16
N THR A 212 -33.19 -12.97 -8.31
CA THR A 212 -32.99 -13.67 -9.59
C THR A 212 -31.61 -13.32 -10.15
N VAL A 213 -30.78 -14.33 -10.36
CA VAL A 213 -29.49 -14.17 -11.05
C VAL A 213 -29.76 -13.83 -12.51
N SER A 214 -29.20 -12.71 -12.97
CA SER A 214 -29.37 -12.20 -14.33
C SER A 214 -28.06 -11.80 -15.01
N LYS A 215 -26.94 -11.87 -14.27
CA LYS A 215 -25.60 -11.53 -14.74
C LYS A 215 -24.60 -12.65 -14.44
N ASN A 216 -23.41 -12.52 -15.03
CA ASN A 216 -22.29 -13.42 -14.83
C ASN A 216 -21.87 -13.51 -13.35
N LYS A 217 -21.12 -14.56 -13.05
CA LYS A 217 -20.56 -14.81 -11.74
C LYS A 217 -19.42 -13.85 -11.39
N VAL A 218 -19.39 -13.42 -10.14
CA VAL A 218 -18.34 -12.58 -9.55
C VAL A 218 -17.86 -13.19 -8.24
N VAL A 219 -16.57 -13.04 -7.94
CA VAL A 219 -15.97 -13.55 -6.71
C VAL A 219 -15.73 -12.38 -5.78
N LEU A 220 -16.40 -12.36 -4.63
CA LEU A 220 -16.17 -11.38 -3.58
C LEU A 220 -15.05 -11.87 -2.65
N TYR A 221 -13.91 -11.20 -2.68
CA TYR A 221 -12.79 -11.46 -1.78
C TYR A 221 -13.06 -10.86 -0.40
N ILE A 222 -13.26 -11.73 0.59
CA ILE A 222 -13.40 -11.37 2.00
C ILE A 222 -12.02 -11.44 2.67
N ASP A 223 -11.38 -10.28 2.77
CA ASP A 223 -10.06 -10.11 3.39
C ASP A 223 -10.07 -10.22 4.92
N GLU A 224 -8.89 -10.26 5.53
CA GLU A 224 -8.72 -10.38 6.98
C GLU A 224 -9.34 -9.26 7.82
N PHE A 225 -9.51 -8.05 7.27
CA PHE A 225 -10.12 -6.92 7.95
C PHE A 225 -11.64 -6.95 7.82
N THR A 226 -12.17 -7.12 6.60
CA THR A 226 -13.60 -7.29 6.36
C THR A 226 -14.17 -8.48 7.16
N ARG A 227 -13.40 -9.57 7.25
CA ARG A 227 -13.86 -10.79 7.91
C ARG A 227 -14.09 -10.63 9.42
N TYR A 228 -13.24 -9.85 10.10
CA TYR A 228 -13.18 -9.84 11.56
C TYR A 228 -13.42 -8.46 12.18
N LEU A 229 -13.21 -7.36 11.45
CA LEU A 229 -13.23 -6.00 11.99
C LEU A 229 -14.32 -5.12 11.38
N ASP A 230 -14.62 -5.30 10.09
CA ASP A 230 -15.61 -4.49 9.38
C ASP A 230 -16.62 -5.36 8.62
N ILE A 231 -17.48 -6.04 9.39
CA ILE A 231 -18.43 -7.00 8.81
C ILE A 231 -19.56 -6.34 8.02
N GLU A 232 -19.90 -5.10 8.32
CA GLU A 232 -20.98 -4.38 7.65
C GLU A 232 -20.58 -4.05 6.21
N LEU A 233 -19.33 -3.66 5.97
CA LEU A 233 -18.81 -3.47 4.62
C LEU A 233 -18.97 -4.71 3.73
N GLY A 234 -18.71 -5.90 4.29
CA GLY A 234 -18.91 -7.16 3.57
C GLY A 234 -20.38 -7.49 3.31
N LYS A 235 -21.27 -7.19 4.26
CA LYS A 235 -22.72 -7.38 4.08
C LYS A 235 -23.28 -6.46 3.01
N ASP A 236 -22.90 -5.19 3.04
CA ASP A 236 -23.29 -4.17 2.07
C ASP A 236 -22.84 -4.57 0.65
N ALA A 237 -21.61 -5.11 0.52
CA ALA A 237 -21.11 -5.60 -0.75
C ALA A 237 -21.89 -6.81 -1.28
N ILE A 238 -22.22 -7.78 -0.42
CA ILE A 238 -23.05 -8.94 -0.80
C ILE A 238 -24.42 -8.47 -1.27
N GLU A 239 -25.07 -7.60 -0.50
CA GLU A 239 -26.39 -7.07 -0.81
C GLU A 239 -26.40 -6.28 -2.12
N LEU A 240 -25.41 -5.41 -2.32
CA LEU A 240 -25.24 -4.64 -3.54
C LEU A 240 -25.06 -5.53 -4.77
N LEU A 241 -24.11 -6.47 -4.73
CA LEU A 241 -23.80 -7.32 -5.89
C LEU A 241 -24.96 -8.26 -6.23
N THR A 242 -25.61 -8.84 -5.22
CA THR A 242 -26.78 -9.71 -5.44
C THR A 242 -27.98 -8.94 -5.98
N ARG A 243 -28.28 -7.75 -5.45
CA ARG A 243 -29.35 -6.87 -5.98
C ARG A 243 -29.07 -6.35 -7.39
N LEU A 244 -27.80 -6.20 -7.76
CA LEU A 244 -27.39 -5.88 -9.13
C LEU A 244 -27.52 -7.07 -10.10
N GLY A 245 -27.90 -8.26 -9.62
CA GLY A 245 -28.19 -9.44 -10.41
C GLY A 245 -27.00 -10.40 -10.62
N TYR A 246 -25.86 -10.16 -9.97
CA TYR A 246 -24.68 -11.02 -10.09
C TYR A 246 -24.82 -12.30 -9.25
N GLU A 247 -24.33 -13.42 -9.78
CA GLU A 247 -24.05 -14.61 -8.97
C GLU A 247 -22.77 -14.36 -8.18
N VAL A 248 -22.86 -14.34 -6.85
CA VAL A 248 -21.71 -14.02 -5.97
C VAL A 248 -21.14 -15.31 -5.39
N GLU A 249 -19.85 -15.52 -5.51
CA GLU A 249 -19.09 -16.53 -4.75
C GLU A 249 -18.17 -15.83 -3.75
N LEU A 250 -18.03 -16.37 -2.54
CA LEU A 250 -17.11 -15.81 -1.54
C LEU A 250 -15.75 -16.50 -1.61
N PHE A 251 -14.68 -15.71 -1.61
CA PHE A 251 -13.32 -16.20 -1.46
C PHE A 251 -12.67 -15.64 -0.20
N TYR A 252 -12.18 -16.51 0.68
CA TYR A 252 -11.50 -16.12 1.91
C TYR A 252 -10.00 -16.38 1.83
N ALA A 253 -9.20 -15.34 1.98
CA ALA A 253 -7.76 -15.44 2.04
C ALA A 253 -7.15 -14.34 2.90
N GLU A 254 -6.02 -14.64 3.53
CA GLU A 254 -5.19 -13.61 4.16
C GLU A 254 -4.28 -13.01 3.09
N SER A 255 -4.30 -11.68 2.95
CA SER A 255 -3.53 -10.99 1.91
C SER A 255 -2.01 -11.04 2.16
N GLY A 256 -1.59 -11.19 3.41
CA GLY A 256 -0.20 -11.06 3.83
C GLY A 256 0.29 -9.62 4.00
N ARG A 257 -0.61 -8.63 3.86
CA ARG A 257 -0.29 -7.20 4.01
C ARG A 257 0.32 -6.86 5.35
N THR A 258 -0.21 -7.45 6.44
CA THR A 258 0.32 -7.27 7.80
C THR A 258 1.76 -7.76 7.92
N TYR A 259 2.08 -8.94 7.36
CA TYR A 259 3.43 -9.49 7.34
C TYR A 259 4.40 -8.61 6.54
N LEU A 260 4.03 -8.21 5.32
CA LEU A 260 4.84 -7.33 4.47
C LEU A 260 5.19 -6.02 5.19
N SER A 261 4.20 -5.39 5.83
CA SER A 261 4.39 -4.10 6.52
C SER A 261 5.36 -4.17 7.71
N LYS A 262 5.66 -5.38 8.19
CA LYS A 262 6.49 -5.63 9.37
C LYS A 262 7.76 -6.43 9.06
N GLY A 263 8.07 -6.76 7.81
CA GLY A 263 9.30 -7.48 7.43
C GLY A 263 9.20 -9.02 7.52
N PHE A 264 8.00 -9.58 7.71
CA PHE A 264 7.79 -11.03 7.81
C PHE A 264 7.63 -11.67 6.41
N LEU A 265 8.64 -11.48 5.56
CA LEU A 265 8.56 -11.82 4.14
C LEU A 265 8.40 -13.32 3.87
N LYS A 266 9.00 -14.19 4.70
CA LYS A 266 8.81 -15.65 4.60
C LYS A 266 7.36 -16.07 4.79
N GLN A 267 6.67 -15.43 5.73
CA GLN A 267 5.26 -15.68 6.05
C GLN A 267 4.36 -15.13 4.94
N ALA A 268 4.66 -13.93 4.44
CA ALA A 268 3.97 -13.36 3.28
C ALA A 268 4.10 -14.26 2.05
N LYS A 269 5.31 -14.75 1.74
CA LYS A 269 5.58 -15.69 0.64
C LYS A 269 4.77 -16.98 0.78
N LYS A 270 4.67 -17.54 1.99
CA LYS A 270 3.86 -18.74 2.24
C LYS A 270 2.38 -18.52 1.93
N LEU A 271 1.83 -17.36 2.28
CA LEU A 271 0.44 -17.01 1.95
C LEU A 271 0.25 -16.80 0.44
N ALA A 272 1.20 -16.12 -0.21
CA ALA A 272 1.20 -15.91 -1.65
C ALA A 272 1.09 -17.24 -2.41
N LEU A 273 1.99 -18.19 -2.11
CA LEU A 273 2.03 -19.50 -2.73
C LEU A 273 0.75 -20.33 -2.48
N ALA A 274 0.05 -20.08 -1.37
CA ALA A 274 -1.19 -20.79 -1.04
C ALA A 274 -2.45 -20.20 -1.69
N HIS A 275 -2.46 -18.89 -1.98
CA HIS A 275 -3.67 -18.17 -2.37
C HIS A 275 -3.66 -17.69 -3.83
N ILE A 276 -2.50 -17.31 -4.37
CA ILE A 276 -2.38 -16.86 -5.78
C ILE A 276 -2.92 -17.91 -6.77
N PRO A 277 -2.57 -19.21 -6.67
CA PRO A 277 -3.10 -20.20 -7.62
C PRO A 277 -4.63 -20.32 -7.58
N LYS A 278 -5.23 -20.15 -6.39
CA LYS A 278 -6.70 -20.22 -6.22
C LYS A 278 -7.38 -19.00 -6.84
N LEU A 279 -6.77 -17.83 -6.66
CA LEU A 279 -7.23 -16.60 -7.29
C LEU A 279 -7.11 -16.66 -8.81
N LYS A 280 -5.99 -17.19 -9.33
CA LYS A 280 -5.79 -17.39 -10.78
C LYS A 280 -6.86 -18.33 -11.37
N ALA A 281 -7.26 -19.38 -10.66
CA ALA A 281 -8.31 -20.28 -11.14
C ALA A 281 -9.65 -19.56 -11.40
N PHE A 282 -9.99 -18.51 -10.64
CA PHE A 282 -11.17 -17.68 -10.93
C PHE A 282 -10.99 -16.80 -12.15
N ALA A 283 -9.80 -16.21 -12.29
CA ALA A 283 -9.45 -15.38 -13.43
C ALA A 283 -9.46 -16.16 -14.76
N ASP A 284 -8.91 -17.37 -14.75
CA ASP A 284 -8.86 -18.27 -15.91
C ASP A 284 -10.28 -18.69 -16.36
N GLN A 285 -11.26 -18.66 -15.45
CA GLN A 285 -12.68 -18.89 -15.74
C GLN A 285 -13.42 -17.61 -16.17
N GLY A 286 -12.73 -16.46 -16.24
CA GLY A 286 -13.34 -15.17 -16.56
C GLY A 286 -14.20 -14.60 -15.42
N HIS A 287 -14.07 -15.10 -14.20
CA HIS A 287 -14.80 -14.58 -13.03
C HIS A 287 -13.98 -13.46 -12.37
N PRO A 288 -14.45 -12.20 -12.39
CA PRO A 288 -13.71 -11.10 -11.76
C PRO A 288 -13.67 -11.28 -10.24
N VAL A 289 -12.51 -10.98 -9.65
CA VAL A 289 -12.32 -11.01 -8.19
C VAL A 289 -12.39 -9.58 -7.67
N ILE A 290 -13.37 -9.33 -6.80
CA ILE A 290 -13.70 -8.02 -6.25
C ILE A 290 -13.16 -7.94 -4.82
N GLY A 291 -12.25 -7.00 -4.56
CA GLY A 291 -11.75 -6.71 -3.21
C GLY A 291 -12.37 -5.45 -2.61
N LEU A 292 -12.69 -5.48 -1.31
CA LEU A 292 -13.23 -4.32 -0.59
C LEU A 292 -12.14 -3.46 0.05
N GLU A 293 -11.08 -4.08 0.55
CA GLU A 293 -9.91 -3.39 1.10
C GLU A 293 -8.80 -3.30 0.03
N PRO A 294 -8.52 -2.11 -0.53
CA PRO A 294 -7.56 -1.95 -1.62
C PRO A 294 -6.16 -2.46 -1.25
N SER A 295 -5.72 -2.24 -0.01
CA SER A 295 -4.38 -2.68 0.39
C SER A 295 -4.25 -4.21 0.46
N ALA A 296 -5.35 -4.93 0.71
CA ALA A 296 -5.38 -6.39 0.73
C ALA A 296 -5.40 -6.96 -0.69
N ILE A 297 -6.34 -6.54 -1.54
CA ILE A 297 -6.45 -7.07 -2.91
C ILE A 297 -5.23 -6.70 -3.77
N LEU A 298 -4.71 -5.47 -3.63
CA LEU A 298 -3.49 -5.05 -4.33
C LEU A 298 -2.24 -5.76 -3.81
N THR A 299 -2.28 -6.39 -2.63
CA THR A 299 -1.17 -7.22 -2.18
C THR A 299 -1.02 -8.44 -3.09
N PHE A 300 -2.09 -9.08 -3.55
CA PHE A 300 -1.97 -10.21 -4.49
C PHE A 300 -1.36 -9.83 -5.84
N ARG A 301 -1.68 -8.62 -6.36
CA ARG A 301 -1.01 -8.05 -7.54
C ARG A 301 0.49 -7.79 -7.33
N ARG A 302 0.93 -7.68 -6.07
CA ARG A 302 2.30 -7.31 -5.66
C ARG A 302 3.08 -8.45 -5.02
N LEU A 303 2.45 -9.61 -4.82
CA LEU A 303 3.13 -10.78 -4.28
C LEU A 303 3.87 -11.55 -5.39
N ASP A 304 3.71 -11.11 -6.64
CA ASP A 304 4.56 -11.46 -7.78
C ASP A 304 6.05 -11.31 -7.41
N VAL A 305 6.49 -10.17 -6.87
CA VAL A 305 7.88 -9.95 -6.42
C VAL A 305 8.36 -10.88 -5.29
N LEU A 306 7.49 -11.64 -4.62
CA LEU A 306 7.89 -12.67 -3.64
C LEU A 306 7.96 -14.09 -4.22
N THR A 307 7.37 -14.31 -5.39
CA THR A 307 7.13 -15.64 -5.97
C THR A 307 7.63 -15.73 -7.41
N PHE A 308 8.94 -15.57 -7.64
CA PHE A 308 9.51 -15.94 -8.94
C PHE A 308 10.48 -17.11 -8.82
N THR A 309 9.88 -18.29 -8.87
CA THR A 309 10.37 -19.37 -9.72
C THR A 309 9.23 -19.66 -10.69
N THR A 310 9.34 -19.17 -11.93
CA THR A 310 8.57 -19.59 -13.12
C THR A 310 7.06 -19.75 -12.91
N MET A 311 6.29 -18.67 -13.08
CA MET A 311 4.88 -18.80 -13.51
C MET A 311 4.62 -17.78 -14.62
N ASP A 312 4.58 -18.24 -15.86
CA ASP A 312 4.29 -17.47 -17.09
C ASP A 312 2.88 -16.86 -17.15
N GLY A 313 2.17 -16.72 -16.02
CA GLY A 313 0.75 -16.30 -15.95
C GLY A 313 0.48 -15.10 -15.03
N VAL A 314 1.52 -14.41 -14.55
CA VAL A 314 1.38 -13.36 -13.54
C VAL A 314 1.05 -11.99 -14.14
N THR A 315 1.47 -11.71 -15.37
CA THR A 315 1.07 -10.50 -16.11
C THR A 315 -0.45 -10.48 -16.40
N GLU A 316 -1.11 -11.64 -16.43
CA GLU A 316 -2.57 -11.73 -16.55
C GLU A 316 -3.26 -11.27 -15.24
N MET A 317 -2.69 -11.61 -14.07
CA MET A 317 -2.72 -10.83 -12.80
C MET A 317 -3.56 -9.55 -12.75
N THR A 318 -3.00 -8.57 -13.44
CA THR A 318 -3.33 -7.17 -13.32
C THR A 318 -4.68 -6.84 -13.93
N ASN A 319 -5.25 -7.68 -14.79
CA ASN A 319 -6.49 -7.36 -15.50
C ASN A 319 -7.77 -7.82 -14.79
N TRP A 320 -7.70 -8.69 -13.76
CA TRP A 320 -8.90 -9.33 -13.17
C TRP A 320 -9.17 -9.03 -11.70
N ALA A 321 -8.15 -8.58 -10.94
CA ALA A 321 -8.33 -8.14 -9.57
C ALA A 321 -8.87 -6.70 -9.55
N VAL A 322 -10.19 -6.54 -9.54
CA VAL A 322 -10.84 -5.23 -9.63
C VAL A 322 -11.20 -4.72 -8.24
N ASP A 323 -11.01 -3.42 -8.02
CA ASP A 323 -11.64 -2.76 -6.87
C ASP A 323 -13.16 -2.74 -7.12
N LEU A 324 -13.97 -2.81 -6.06
CA LEU A 324 -15.42 -2.65 -6.17
C LEU A 324 -15.79 -1.35 -6.92
N ILE A 325 -14.95 -0.31 -6.78
CA ILE A 325 -15.09 0.95 -7.52
C ILE A 325 -15.01 0.73 -9.04
N ASP A 326 -14.07 -0.09 -9.53
CA ASP A 326 -13.91 -0.34 -10.97
C ASP A 326 -15.14 -1.07 -11.53
N VAL A 327 -15.72 -1.99 -10.76
CA VAL A 327 -16.96 -2.70 -11.10
C VAL A 327 -18.14 -1.75 -11.15
N LEU A 328 -18.26 -0.86 -10.15
CA LEU A 328 -19.33 0.13 -10.08
C LEU A 328 -19.25 1.14 -11.23
N VAL A 329 -18.05 1.64 -11.56
CA VAL A 329 -17.85 2.55 -12.70
C VAL A 329 -18.22 1.87 -14.01
N SER A 330 -17.83 0.61 -14.19
CA SER A 330 -18.16 -0.20 -15.37
C SER A 330 -19.66 -0.51 -15.48
N ALA A 331 -20.32 -0.80 -14.35
CA ALA A 331 -21.75 -1.04 -14.29
C ALA A 331 -22.58 0.24 -14.53
N VAL A 332 -22.05 1.40 -14.14
CA VAL A 332 -22.67 2.74 -14.32
C VAL A 332 -22.45 3.30 -15.74
N HIS A 333 -21.40 2.88 -16.44
CA HIS A 333 -21.16 3.26 -17.84
C HIS A 333 -22.02 2.52 -18.86
N GLN A 334 -22.87 1.57 -18.43
CA GLN A 334 -24.08 1.22 -19.16
C GLN A 334 -25.22 2.16 -18.76
N PRO A 335 -25.93 2.77 -19.72
CA PRO A 335 -26.17 4.21 -19.76
C PRO A 335 -27.11 4.70 -18.65
N LEU A 336 -26.55 5.34 -17.62
CA LEU A 336 -27.34 6.15 -16.68
C LEU A 336 -27.71 7.51 -17.30
N ARG A 337 -28.78 7.53 -18.09
CA ARG A 337 -29.68 8.70 -18.10
C ARG A 337 -30.48 8.66 -16.80
N GLN A 338 -30.35 9.73 -16.01
CA GLN A 338 -31.16 10.07 -14.83
C GLN A 338 -31.03 9.18 -13.58
N ILE A 339 -30.05 9.49 -12.74
CA ILE A 339 -30.25 9.40 -11.28
C ILE A 339 -29.97 10.79 -10.69
N ARG A 340 -31.03 11.44 -10.19
CA ARG A 340 -30.97 12.74 -9.52
C ARG A 340 -30.11 12.60 -8.26
N ARG A 341 -29.04 13.41 -8.21
CA ARG A 341 -28.19 13.69 -7.06
C ARG A 341 -29.02 13.84 -5.78
N ARG A 342 -28.85 12.95 -4.79
CA ARG A 342 -29.02 13.30 -3.36
C ARG A 342 -28.50 12.29 -2.32
N HIS A 343 -28.08 11.06 -2.64
CA HIS A 343 -27.69 10.08 -1.59
C HIS A 343 -26.40 9.24 -1.80
N LEU A 344 -25.53 9.58 -2.76
CA LEU A 344 -24.23 8.89 -2.92
C LEU A 344 -23.10 9.63 -2.19
N ILE A 345 -23.17 9.68 -0.85
CA ILE A 345 -22.06 10.13 0.00
C ILE A 345 -21.91 9.15 1.17
N ALA A 346 -21.12 8.09 0.95
CA ALA A 346 -20.31 7.37 1.94
C ALA A 346 -19.83 6.07 1.30
N LEU A 347 -18.61 6.06 0.74
CA LEU A 347 -17.77 4.86 0.49
C LEU A 347 -16.41 5.22 -0.16
N ALA A 348 -16.16 6.50 -0.44
CA ALA A 348 -14.85 6.99 -0.89
C ALA A 348 -13.93 7.45 0.26
N GLN A 349 -14.10 7.01 1.51
CA GLN A 349 -13.36 7.60 2.63
C GLN A 349 -11.89 7.14 2.76
N HIS A 350 -11.41 6.13 2.03
CA HIS A 350 -9.97 5.83 2.03
C HIS A 350 -9.19 6.33 0.81
N GLN A 351 -9.83 6.42 -0.37
CA GLN A 351 -9.21 7.02 -1.56
C GLN A 351 -9.45 8.54 -1.69
N ALA A 352 -10.60 9.07 -1.25
CA ALA A 352 -10.88 10.51 -1.36
C ALA A 352 -10.35 11.33 -0.17
N THR A 353 -10.13 10.74 1.02
CA THR A 353 -9.54 11.49 2.15
C THR A 353 -8.06 11.82 1.92
N VAL A 354 -7.37 11.06 1.07
CA VAL A 354 -6.03 11.41 0.57
C VAL A 354 -6.08 12.45 -0.56
N ARG A 355 -7.23 12.64 -1.23
CA ARG A 355 -7.40 13.61 -2.32
C ARG A 355 -8.15 14.92 -1.96
N GLN A 356 -8.91 15.00 -0.86
CA GLN A 356 -9.77 16.20 -0.58
C GLN A 356 -9.84 16.66 0.90
N GLY A 357 -9.01 16.10 1.79
CA GLY A 357 -9.19 16.23 3.24
C GLY A 357 -8.44 17.36 3.98
N LEU A 358 -8.32 18.60 3.46
CA LEU A 358 -7.78 19.74 4.26
C LEU A 358 -8.47 21.11 4.04
N GLY A 359 -9.53 21.20 3.24
CA GLY A 359 -10.15 22.50 2.92
C GLY A 359 -11.21 23.04 3.91
N ARG A 360 -11.69 22.26 4.89
CA ARG A 360 -12.87 22.66 5.70
C ARG A 360 -12.57 23.31 7.06
N ARG A 361 -11.31 23.50 7.46
CA ARG A 361 -10.97 24.25 8.69
C ARG A 361 -10.53 25.71 8.50
N TYR A 362 -10.38 26.20 7.26
CA TYR A 362 -9.82 27.55 7.01
C TYR A 362 -10.52 28.40 5.94
N GLY A 363 -11.81 28.18 5.64
CA GLY A 363 -12.64 29.20 4.97
C GLY A 363 -12.16 29.76 3.62
N LEU A 364 -11.62 28.93 2.71
CA LEU A 364 -11.16 29.39 1.39
C LEU A 364 -12.23 29.16 0.30
N LYS A 365 -12.59 30.23 -0.44
CA LYS A 365 -13.54 30.24 -1.57
C LYS A 365 -12.97 29.48 -2.77
N GLN A 366 -13.77 28.58 -3.36
CA GLN A 366 -13.46 27.89 -4.61
C GLN A 366 -13.51 28.86 -5.81
N ARG A 367 -12.48 28.85 -6.68
CA ARG A 367 -12.58 29.38 -8.05
C ARG A 367 -12.72 28.22 -9.03
N HIS A 368 -13.64 28.36 -9.98
CA HIS A 368 -13.93 27.41 -11.04
C HIS A 368 -12.77 27.25 -12.02
N TYR A 369 -12.37 26.00 -12.30
CA TYR A 369 -11.51 25.65 -13.43
C TYR A 369 -12.39 25.17 -14.60
N ARG A 370 -12.19 25.74 -15.80
CA ARG A 370 -12.93 25.45 -17.05
C ARG A 370 -12.32 24.23 -17.77
N ARG A 371 -13.07 23.72 -18.74
CA ARG A 371 -13.08 22.34 -19.23
C ARG A 371 -12.21 22.07 -20.47
N ASP A 372 -11.28 22.97 -20.80
CA ASP A 372 -10.69 23.02 -22.15
C ASP A 372 -9.23 22.53 -22.23
N ASP A 373 -8.59 22.13 -21.11
CA ASP A 373 -7.16 21.76 -21.10
C ASP A 373 -6.89 20.24 -21.21
N GLU A 374 -7.91 19.41 -21.43
CA GLU A 374 -7.79 17.93 -21.41
C GLU A 374 -7.62 17.28 -22.80
N LEU A 375 -7.53 18.07 -23.89
CA LEU A 375 -7.54 17.55 -25.26
C LEU A 375 -6.18 17.46 -25.97
N ASP A 376 -5.11 18.06 -25.44
CA ASP A 376 -3.81 18.11 -26.15
C ASP A 376 -2.83 16.98 -25.80
N PHE A 377 -3.17 16.08 -24.87
CA PHE A 377 -2.26 15.01 -24.45
C PHE A 377 -2.44 13.66 -25.17
N LEU A 378 -3.40 13.55 -26.11
CA LEU A 378 -3.78 12.29 -26.76
C LEU A 378 -3.44 12.17 -28.24
N THR A 379 -2.78 13.15 -28.86
CA THR A 379 -2.32 13.02 -30.26
C THR A 379 -0.83 13.26 -30.36
N GLY A 380 -0.06 12.17 -30.40
CA GLY A 380 1.35 12.20 -30.79
C GLY A 380 1.49 12.71 -32.23
N GLY A 381 2.29 13.76 -32.40
CA GLY A 381 2.71 14.29 -33.69
C GLY A 381 3.96 15.14 -33.49
N GLY A 382 5.09 14.68 -34.06
CA GLY A 382 6.35 15.41 -34.01
C GLY A 382 6.30 16.72 -34.81
N GLY A 383 7.11 17.69 -34.39
CA GLY A 383 7.29 18.95 -35.09
C GLY A 383 8.33 19.84 -34.40
N VAL A 384 9.44 20.04 -35.08
CA VAL A 384 10.58 20.91 -34.75
C VAL A 384 10.20 22.39 -34.96
N ALA A 385 10.59 23.28 -34.03
CA ALA A 385 11.03 24.68 -34.24
C ALA A 385 11.27 25.32 -32.85
N GLN A 386 12.50 25.68 -32.45
CA GLN A 386 13.11 27.00 -32.65
C GLN A 386 12.22 28.18 -32.21
N GLU A 387 12.45 28.69 -30.99
CA GLU A 387 13.15 29.95 -30.69
C GLU A 387 13.51 30.03 -29.20
#